data_AF-A0A349XLP8-F1
#
_entry.id   AF-A0A349XLP8-F1
#
_cell.length_a   1.000
_cell.length_b   1.000
_cell.length_c   1.000
_cell.angle_alpha   90.00
_cell.angle_beta   90.00
_cell.angle_gamma   90.00
#
_symmetry.space_group_name_H-M   'P 1'
#
loop_
_entity.id
_entity.type
_entity.pdbx_description
1 polymer ?
#
loop_
_entity_poly.entity_id
_entity_poly.type
_entity_poly.pdbx_seq_one_letter_code
_entity_poly.pdbx_strand_id
1 'polypeptide(L)'
;MSRKNLFSDLPTPVVTPAPPPHARPLQGSTKPMSAIKRSVGDLNDRSRRADEIEKSLMEGQAVIEIDAGIVEPSFVQDRMDGDIEGLKASIAEQGQQVPILVRLHPEFPDKYQVAFGHRRLRALKELGIKAKAIVRELTDEQLVIAQGQENNERADLTYIEKARFAANLKDRFTREIIVASMSIDRADISRMMALVDALPPELVDAIGPAPGIGRGNWQQLAELLEKFPEPAKVHDLARSLNTLPSEERFKKIIAYLKPARLERGVPVVLSTSTGGRLAQLKNGRTKLEITIDKKATPDFATFVLERLAALYEEHQASKDKEKEA
;
A
#
# COMPACT_ATOMS: atom_id res chain seq x y z
N MET A 1 -4.73 -15.63 53.13
CA MET A 1 -4.30 -14.26 53.45
C MET A 1 -4.55 -13.37 52.25
N SER A 2 -5.74 -12.80 52.21
CA SER A 2 -6.27 -11.92 51.17
C SER A 2 -5.45 -10.65 51.03
N ARG A 3 -5.15 -10.22 49.79
CA ARG A 3 -4.74 -8.84 49.52
C ARG A 3 -5.96 -8.06 49.05
N LYS A 4 -6.37 -7.15 49.93
CA LYS A 4 -7.52 -6.24 49.85
C LYS A 4 -7.36 -5.26 48.70
N ASN A 5 -8.51 -4.91 48.13
CA ASN A 5 -8.74 -3.88 47.13
C ASN A 5 -8.19 -2.52 47.60
N LEU A 6 -7.43 -1.84 46.73
CA LEU A 6 -6.79 -0.55 46.99
C LEU A 6 -7.51 0.62 46.28
N PHE A 7 -8.80 0.48 45.98
CA PHE A 7 -9.60 1.48 45.24
C PHE A 7 -10.95 1.80 45.91
N SER A 8 -10.98 1.91 47.24
CA SER A 8 -12.23 2.21 47.97
C SER A 8 -12.44 3.67 48.37
N ASP A 9 -11.57 4.62 47.98
CA ASP A 9 -11.75 6.04 48.34
C ASP A 9 -11.53 6.98 47.14
N LEU A 10 -12.53 7.05 46.25
CA LEU A 10 -12.71 8.21 45.38
C LEU A 10 -14.17 8.70 45.49
N PRO A 11 -14.40 10.00 45.73
CA PRO A 11 -15.75 10.54 45.90
C PRO A 11 -16.51 10.55 44.57
N THR A 12 -17.75 10.05 44.62
CA THR A 12 -18.71 10.08 43.52
C THR A 12 -19.22 11.51 43.28
N PRO A 13 -19.43 11.94 42.02
CA PRO A 13 -20.06 13.21 41.73
C PRO A 13 -21.54 13.15 42.11
N VAL A 14 -21.96 14.09 42.95
CA VAL A 14 -23.36 14.31 43.33
C VAL A 14 -24.11 14.86 42.13
N VAL A 15 -25.02 14.05 41.58
CA VAL A 15 -26.03 14.51 40.62
C VAL A 15 -27.13 15.21 41.42
N THR A 16 -27.18 16.54 41.34
CA THR A 16 -28.31 17.33 41.84
C THR A 16 -29.52 17.16 40.90
N PRO A 17 -30.69 16.72 41.39
CA PRO A 17 -31.90 16.74 40.59
C PRO A 17 -32.40 18.18 40.40
N ALA A 18 -32.80 18.50 39.17
CA ALA A 18 -33.41 19.76 38.79
C ALA A 18 -34.74 20.00 39.57
N PRO A 19 -35.08 21.27 39.89
CA PRO A 19 -36.28 21.58 40.66
C PRO A 19 -37.56 21.33 39.84
N PRO A 20 -38.69 21.00 40.50
CA PRO A 20 -39.95 20.73 39.82
C PRO A 20 -40.53 22.00 39.20
N PRO A 21 -41.25 21.91 38.06
CA PRO A 21 -41.87 23.07 37.44
C PRO A 21 -43.03 23.57 38.30
N HIS A 22 -43.05 24.88 38.53
CA HIS A 22 -44.10 25.59 39.24
C HIS A 22 -45.49 25.31 38.64
N ALA A 23 -46.40 24.81 39.47
CA ALA A 23 -47.82 24.85 39.20
C ALA A 23 -48.33 26.29 39.35
N ARG A 24 -49.02 26.82 38.33
CA ARG A 24 -49.91 27.99 38.44
C ARG A 24 -51.18 27.79 37.60
N PRO A 25 -52.28 28.46 37.97
CA PRO A 25 -53.61 27.88 37.98
C PRO A 25 -54.36 28.02 36.66
N LEU A 26 -55.36 27.17 36.50
CA LEU A 26 -56.42 27.26 35.51
C LEU A 26 -57.17 28.60 35.64
N GLN A 27 -57.06 29.47 34.65
CA GLN A 27 -58.13 30.40 34.30
C GLN A 27 -58.00 30.85 32.84
N GLY A 28 -59.12 30.76 32.12
CA GLY A 28 -59.20 30.88 30.67
C GLY A 28 -59.04 32.28 30.12
N SER A 29 -58.63 32.36 28.86
CA SER A 29 -59.34 33.08 27.80
C SER A 29 -58.49 33.03 26.52
N THR A 30 -59.21 32.90 25.42
CA THR A 30 -58.79 32.83 24.02
C THR A 30 -57.80 33.94 23.62
N LYS A 31 -56.55 33.60 23.25
CA LYS A 31 -55.73 34.45 22.35
C LYS A 31 -54.81 33.61 21.44
N PRO A 32 -54.95 33.67 20.10
CA PRO A 32 -54.17 32.87 19.13
C PRO A 32 -52.68 33.28 19.01
N MET A 33 -52.24 34.35 19.67
CA MET A 33 -50.85 34.82 19.59
C MET A 33 -49.84 34.07 20.47
N SER A 34 -50.27 33.35 21.51
CA SER A 34 -49.37 32.60 22.40
C SER A 34 -48.85 31.30 21.77
N ALA A 35 -49.65 30.67 20.90
CA ALA A 35 -49.24 29.52 20.10
C ALA A 35 -48.19 29.92 19.05
N ILE A 36 -48.35 31.10 18.43
CA ILE A 36 -47.40 31.64 17.44
C ILE A 36 -46.06 32.02 18.10
N LYS A 37 -46.07 32.57 19.33
CA LYS A 37 -44.82 32.92 20.03
C LYS A 37 -44.01 31.68 20.43
N ARG A 38 -44.67 30.57 20.76
CA ARG A 38 -44.01 29.27 21.00
C ARG A 38 -43.53 28.62 19.71
N SER A 39 -44.29 28.74 18.61
CA SER A 39 -43.84 28.22 17.30
C SER A 39 -42.66 29.00 16.73
N VAL A 40 -42.62 30.33 16.92
CA VAL A 40 -41.48 31.16 16.51
C VAL A 40 -40.24 30.90 17.39
N GLY A 41 -40.43 30.64 18.69
CA GLY A 41 -39.35 30.19 19.57
C GLY A 41 -38.78 28.82 19.16
N ASP A 42 -39.66 27.84 18.91
CA ASP A 42 -39.24 26.49 18.46
C ASP A 42 -38.61 26.51 17.07
N LEU A 43 -39.04 27.41 16.16
CA LEU A 43 -38.42 27.64 14.86
C LEU A 43 -37.03 28.27 14.98
N ASN A 44 -36.86 29.29 15.83
CA ASN A 44 -35.55 29.90 16.09
C ASN A 44 -34.58 28.91 16.74
N ASP A 45 -35.05 28.09 17.68
CA ASP A 45 -34.24 27.05 18.31
C ASP A 45 -33.89 25.91 17.34
N ARG A 46 -34.74 25.61 16.35
CA ARG A 46 -34.43 24.67 15.26
C ARG A 46 -33.41 25.25 14.28
N SER A 47 -33.56 26.52 13.90
CA SER A 47 -32.61 27.21 13.02
C SER A 47 -31.24 27.26 13.66
N ARG A 48 -31.15 27.67 14.94
CA ARG A 48 -29.86 27.75 15.64
C ARG A 48 -29.18 26.38 15.78
N ARG A 49 -29.98 25.31 16.00
CA ARG A 49 -29.47 23.92 15.99
C ARG A 49 -29.01 23.50 14.60
N ALA A 50 -29.71 23.90 13.54
CA ALA A 50 -29.29 23.63 12.17
C ALA A 50 -27.99 24.39 11.83
N ASP A 51 -27.86 25.65 12.23
CA ASP A 51 -26.67 26.48 12.04
C ASP A 51 -25.48 25.95 12.88
N GLU A 52 -25.72 25.43 14.09
CA GLU A 52 -24.70 24.77 14.92
C GLU A 52 -24.26 23.42 14.32
N ILE A 53 -25.19 22.66 13.70
CA ILE A 53 -24.88 21.44 12.94
C ILE A 53 -24.08 21.80 11.69
N GLU A 54 -24.48 22.82 10.94
CA GLU A 54 -23.78 23.32 9.75
C GLU A 54 -22.37 23.84 10.09
N LYS A 55 -22.23 24.54 11.22
CA LYS A 55 -20.94 25.00 11.71
C LYS A 55 -20.05 23.86 12.21
N SER A 56 -20.60 22.88 12.91
CA SER A 56 -19.85 21.68 13.34
C SER A 56 -19.54 20.70 12.21
N LEU A 57 -20.33 20.72 11.13
CA LEU A 57 -20.04 20.13 9.83
C LEU A 57 -18.83 20.83 9.18
N MET A 58 -18.84 22.16 9.14
CA MET A 58 -17.73 22.97 8.60
C MET A 58 -16.44 22.85 9.42
N GLU A 59 -16.55 22.70 10.75
CA GLU A 59 -15.42 22.47 11.66
C GLU A 59 -14.96 20.99 11.67
N GLY A 60 -15.60 20.11 10.89
CA GLY A 60 -15.18 18.72 10.71
C GLY A 60 -15.31 17.84 11.97
N GLN A 61 -16.29 18.16 12.84
CA GLN A 61 -16.57 17.45 14.10
C GLN A 61 -17.87 16.63 14.08
N ALA A 62 -18.75 16.83 13.10
CA ALA A 62 -19.98 16.06 12.96
C ALA A 62 -19.80 14.85 12.03
N VAL A 63 -20.12 13.66 12.53
CA VAL A 63 -20.24 12.44 11.71
C VAL A 63 -21.65 12.42 11.10
N ILE A 64 -21.74 12.36 9.78
CA ILE A 64 -23.00 12.23 9.04
C ILE A 64 -23.12 10.88 8.35
N GLU A 65 -24.34 10.49 8.00
CA GLU A 65 -24.58 9.33 7.15
C GLU A 65 -24.85 9.75 5.71
N ILE A 66 -23.99 9.31 4.79
CA ILE A 66 -24.12 9.53 3.35
C ILE A 66 -24.30 8.20 2.63
N ASP A 67 -24.95 8.24 1.46
CA ASP A 67 -25.01 7.06 0.61
C ASP A 67 -23.58 6.69 0.15
N ALA A 68 -23.18 5.43 0.30
CA ALA A 68 -21.86 4.98 -0.16
C ALA A 68 -21.73 5.10 -1.69
N GLY A 69 -22.83 5.01 -2.44
CA GLY A 69 -22.86 5.10 -3.89
C GLY A 69 -22.49 6.47 -4.46
N ILE A 70 -22.67 7.56 -3.70
CA ILE A 70 -22.32 8.92 -4.13
C ILE A 70 -20.89 9.33 -3.76
N VAL A 71 -20.11 8.43 -3.14
CA VAL A 71 -18.71 8.66 -2.78
C VAL A 71 -17.80 8.06 -3.84
N GLU A 72 -17.06 8.91 -4.53
CA GLU A 72 -16.05 8.54 -5.52
C GLU A 72 -14.70 8.23 -4.86
N PRO A 73 -13.90 7.33 -5.44
CA PRO A 73 -12.54 7.06 -4.98
C PRO A 73 -11.64 8.31 -5.09
N SER A 74 -10.60 8.37 -4.27
CA SER A 74 -9.51 9.32 -4.46
C SER A 74 -8.84 9.13 -5.82
N PHE A 75 -8.28 10.20 -6.35
CA PHE A 75 -7.40 10.14 -7.53
C PHE A 75 -6.06 9.44 -7.23
N VAL A 76 -5.76 9.17 -5.95
CA VAL A 76 -4.60 8.37 -5.53
C VAL A 76 -5.08 7.02 -5.02
N GLN A 77 -4.56 5.95 -5.63
CA GLN A 77 -4.88 4.60 -5.20
C GLN A 77 -4.28 4.32 -3.80
N ASP A 78 -5.14 3.90 -2.87
CA ASP A 78 -4.81 3.71 -1.45
C ASP A 78 -3.80 2.58 -1.22
N ARG A 79 -4.03 1.43 -1.87
CA ARG A 79 -3.22 0.22 -1.76
C ARG A 79 -3.36 -0.59 -3.05
N MET A 80 -2.40 -1.46 -3.32
CA MET A 80 -2.64 -2.62 -4.19
C MET A 80 -3.83 -3.42 -3.65
N ASP A 81 -4.67 -3.97 -4.54
CA ASP A 81 -5.91 -4.64 -4.14
C ASP A 81 -5.64 -5.72 -3.08
N GLY A 82 -6.18 -5.48 -1.88
CA GLY A 82 -6.10 -6.37 -0.74
C GLY A 82 -7.48 -6.88 -0.35
N ASP A 83 -7.51 -8.04 0.31
CA ASP A 83 -8.74 -8.68 0.76
C ASP A 83 -9.54 -7.78 1.72
N ILE A 84 -10.85 -7.66 1.47
CA ILE A 84 -11.81 -6.92 2.30
C ILE A 84 -12.85 -7.82 2.96
N GLU A 85 -12.84 -9.14 2.73
CA GLU A 85 -13.87 -10.06 3.22
C GLU A 85 -14.01 -10.03 4.74
N GLY A 86 -12.88 -10.07 5.47
CA GLY A 86 -12.90 -9.98 6.94
C GLY A 86 -13.46 -8.65 7.45
N LEU A 87 -13.13 -7.53 6.78
CA LEU A 87 -13.66 -6.21 7.14
C LEU A 87 -15.15 -6.10 6.82
N LYS A 88 -15.58 -6.63 5.67
CA LYS A 88 -16.97 -6.66 5.24
C LYS A 88 -17.84 -7.46 6.22
N ALA A 89 -17.39 -8.65 6.62
CA ALA A 89 -18.09 -9.47 7.60
C ALA A 89 -18.25 -8.73 8.95
N SER A 90 -17.17 -8.10 9.44
CA SER A 90 -17.22 -7.30 10.68
C SER A 90 -18.18 -6.11 10.56
N ILE A 91 -18.18 -5.40 9.43
CA ILE A 91 -19.11 -4.27 9.20
C ILE A 91 -20.56 -4.76 9.11
N ALA A 92 -20.81 -5.92 8.50
CA ALA A 92 -22.15 -6.49 8.42
C ALA A 92 -22.72 -6.87 9.79
N GLU A 93 -21.87 -7.38 10.70
CA GLU A 93 -22.29 -7.79 12.04
C GLU A 93 -22.40 -6.61 13.03
N GLN A 94 -21.40 -5.72 13.03
CA GLN A 94 -21.24 -4.69 14.06
C GLN A 94 -21.51 -3.27 13.55
N GLY A 95 -21.78 -3.11 12.26
CA GLY A 95 -21.88 -1.81 11.62
C GLY A 95 -20.54 -1.09 11.48
N GLN A 96 -20.58 0.10 10.88
CA GLN A 96 -19.40 0.96 10.76
C GLN A 96 -19.06 1.61 12.10
N GLN A 97 -17.89 1.25 12.64
CA GLN A 97 -17.35 1.81 13.88
C GLN A 97 -16.52 3.08 13.66
N VAL A 98 -15.66 3.09 12.63
CA VAL A 98 -14.79 4.22 12.30
C VAL A 98 -15.32 4.92 11.04
N PRO A 99 -15.61 6.24 11.08
CA PRO A 99 -16.08 6.98 9.91
C PRO A 99 -15.03 7.02 8.79
N ILE A 100 -15.47 7.31 7.56
CA ILE A 100 -14.58 7.71 6.46
C ILE A 100 -14.39 9.23 6.48
N LEU A 101 -13.29 9.74 5.94
CA LEU A 101 -13.13 11.17 5.67
C LEU A 101 -13.36 11.43 4.20
N VAL A 102 -14.20 12.42 3.92
CA VAL A 102 -14.53 12.83 2.57
C VAL A 102 -14.44 14.35 2.44
N ARG A 103 -14.27 14.82 1.20
CA ARG A 103 -14.53 16.19 0.79
C ARG A 103 -15.63 16.22 -0.27
N LEU A 104 -16.19 17.39 -0.55
CA LEU A 104 -17.00 17.57 -1.76
C LEU A 104 -16.13 17.34 -3.00
N HIS A 105 -16.68 16.67 -4.02
CA HIS A 105 -15.93 16.41 -5.24
C HIS A 105 -15.73 17.72 -6.03
N PRO A 106 -14.49 18.08 -6.41
CA PRO A 106 -14.22 19.37 -7.05
C PRO A 106 -14.91 19.53 -8.41
N GLU A 107 -15.13 18.42 -9.13
CA GLU A 107 -15.77 18.43 -10.46
C GLU A 107 -17.25 18.04 -10.44
N PHE A 108 -17.76 17.45 -9.35
CA PHE A 108 -19.11 16.88 -9.28
C PHE A 108 -19.80 17.37 -7.99
N PRO A 109 -20.58 18.47 -8.04
CA PRO A 109 -21.12 19.11 -6.83
C PRO A 109 -21.97 18.21 -5.93
N ASP A 110 -22.64 17.20 -6.52
CA ASP A 110 -23.51 16.27 -5.81
C ASP A 110 -22.80 14.99 -5.32
N LYS A 111 -21.46 14.93 -5.46
CA LYS A 111 -20.66 13.77 -5.08
C LYS A 111 -19.63 14.13 -4.03
N TYR A 112 -19.20 13.11 -3.30
CA TYR A 112 -18.08 13.20 -2.37
C TYR A 112 -16.86 12.50 -2.95
N GLN A 113 -15.68 12.93 -2.55
CA GLN A 113 -14.43 12.22 -2.80
C GLN A 113 -13.84 11.75 -1.47
N VAL A 114 -13.52 10.47 -1.38
CA VAL A 114 -12.89 9.90 -0.18
C VAL A 114 -11.44 10.35 -0.06
N ALA A 115 -11.05 10.80 1.13
CA ALA A 115 -9.67 11.09 1.51
C ALA A 115 -9.03 9.90 2.22
N PHE A 116 -9.73 9.25 3.16
CA PHE A 116 -9.27 8.00 3.78
C PHE A 116 -10.40 7.00 4.02
N GLY A 117 -10.03 5.73 4.20
CA GLY A 117 -10.97 4.64 4.47
C GLY A 117 -11.51 3.95 3.22
N HIS A 118 -10.70 3.87 2.15
CA HIS A 118 -11.09 3.29 0.86
C HIS A 118 -11.59 1.84 0.96
N ARG A 119 -10.90 0.98 1.72
CA ARG A 119 -11.33 -0.42 1.94
C ARG A 119 -12.70 -0.49 2.62
N ARG A 120 -12.96 0.43 3.54
CA ARG A 120 -14.24 0.54 4.25
C ARG A 120 -15.34 1.02 3.31
N LEU A 121 -15.06 2.03 2.49
CA LEU A 121 -15.99 2.48 1.46
C LEU A 121 -16.36 1.34 0.49
N ARG A 122 -15.37 0.55 0.06
CA ARG A 122 -15.59 -0.63 -0.80
C ARG A 122 -16.52 -1.65 -0.13
N ALA A 123 -16.25 -2.01 1.12
CA ALA A 123 -17.10 -2.92 1.89
C ALA A 123 -18.53 -2.38 2.08
N LEU A 124 -18.69 -1.08 2.38
CA LEU A 124 -19.99 -0.44 2.54
C LEU A 124 -20.78 -0.43 1.22
N LYS A 125 -20.12 -0.15 0.09
CA LYS A 125 -20.72 -0.23 -1.25
C LYS A 125 -21.19 -1.65 -1.57
N GLU A 126 -20.37 -2.68 -1.29
CA GLU A 126 -20.75 -4.08 -1.50
C GLU A 126 -21.93 -4.53 -0.62
N LEU A 127 -22.03 -4.01 0.60
CA LEU A 127 -23.13 -4.29 1.52
C LEU A 127 -24.40 -3.48 1.20
N GLY A 128 -24.31 -2.45 0.34
CA GLY A 128 -25.43 -1.57 0.02
C GLY A 128 -25.93 -0.73 1.20
N ILE A 129 -25.03 -0.40 2.15
CA ILE A 129 -25.38 0.39 3.34
C ILE A 129 -24.72 1.78 3.30
N LYS A 130 -25.32 2.72 4.03
CA LYS A 130 -24.80 4.09 4.15
C LYS A 130 -23.44 4.11 4.86
N ALA A 131 -22.61 5.08 4.49
CA ALA A 131 -21.34 5.36 5.12
C ALA A 131 -21.49 6.46 6.18
N LYS A 132 -21.01 6.20 7.39
CA LYS A 132 -20.66 7.23 8.37
C LYS A 132 -19.42 7.96 7.87
N ALA A 133 -19.54 9.26 7.65
CA ALA A 133 -18.51 10.09 7.07
C ALA A 133 -18.32 11.38 7.87
N ILE A 134 -17.08 11.84 7.92
CA ILE A 134 -16.71 13.19 8.32
C ILE A 134 -16.48 13.96 7.02
N VAL A 135 -17.19 15.07 6.83
CA VAL A 135 -16.97 15.94 5.67
C VAL A 135 -16.01 17.05 6.09
N ARG A 136 -14.95 17.28 5.32
CA ARG A 136 -14.05 18.42 5.49
C ARG A 136 -13.76 19.07 4.16
N GLU A 137 -13.61 20.39 4.18
CA GLU A 137 -13.04 21.12 3.05
C GLU A 137 -11.54 20.82 2.99
N LEU A 138 -11.10 20.21 1.88
CA LEU A 138 -9.71 19.81 1.66
C LEU A 138 -9.30 20.19 0.25
N THR A 139 -8.17 20.87 0.11
CA THR A 139 -7.47 21.00 -1.17
C THR A 139 -6.93 19.63 -1.62
N ASP A 140 -6.51 19.51 -2.89
CA ASP A 140 -5.89 18.28 -3.39
C ASP A 140 -4.66 17.89 -2.56
N GLU A 141 -3.84 18.87 -2.20
CA GLU A 141 -2.65 18.69 -1.36
C GLU A 141 -3.02 18.18 0.04
N GLN A 142 -4.03 18.79 0.67
CA GLN A 142 -4.49 18.39 2.00
C GLN A 142 -5.13 17.00 1.99
N LEU A 143 -5.86 16.64 0.92
CA LEU A 143 -6.41 15.31 0.73
C LEU A 143 -5.29 14.27 0.67
N VAL A 144 -4.24 14.53 -0.12
CA VAL A 144 -3.08 13.63 -0.24
C VAL A 144 -2.36 13.47 1.10
N ILE A 145 -2.17 14.57 1.84
CA ILE A 145 -1.55 14.52 3.17
C ILE A 145 -2.39 13.68 4.13
N ALA A 146 -3.70 13.92 4.18
CA ALA A 146 -4.61 13.17 5.04
C ALA A 146 -4.63 11.66 4.69
N GLN A 147 -4.63 11.34 3.39
CA GLN A 147 -4.58 9.96 2.90
C GLN A 147 -3.26 9.27 3.29
N GLY A 148 -2.12 9.95 3.08
CA GLY A 148 -0.80 9.42 3.40
C GLY A 148 -0.57 9.21 4.91
N GLN A 149 -1.06 10.14 5.73
CA GLN A 149 -0.96 10.04 7.19
C GLN A 149 -1.72 8.82 7.74
N GLU A 150 -2.96 8.62 7.29
CA GLU A 150 -3.77 7.45 7.68
C GLU A 150 -3.09 6.13 7.29
N ASN A 151 -2.46 6.11 6.12
CA ASN A 151 -1.71 4.96 5.63
C ASN A 151 -0.39 4.71 6.37
N ASN A 152 0.26 5.75 6.90
CA ASN A 152 1.46 5.60 7.71
C ASN A 152 1.19 5.18 9.15
N GLU A 153 0.06 5.62 9.72
CA GLU A 153 -0.41 5.15 11.02
C GLU A 153 -0.70 3.65 10.99
N ARG A 154 -1.04 3.12 9.81
CA ARG A 154 -1.07 1.68 9.56
C ARG A 154 0.35 1.14 9.39
N ALA A 155 0.82 0.41 10.39
CA ALA A 155 2.17 -0.16 10.43
C ALA A 155 2.48 -1.24 9.37
N ASP A 156 1.61 -1.47 8.38
CA ASP A 156 1.66 -2.62 7.48
C ASP A 156 2.05 -2.32 6.02
N LEU A 157 2.25 -1.05 5.63
CA LEU A 157 2.68 -0.74 4.27
C LEU A 157 4.10 -1.23 3.98
N THR A 158 4.21 -2.03 2.92
CA THR A 158 5.46 -2.55 2.40
C THR A 158 6.29 -1.46 1.73
N TYR A 159 7.60 -1.70 1.57
CA TYR A 159 8.50 -0.73 0.96
C TYR A 159 8.05 -0.33 -0.46
N ILE A 160 7.60 -1.30 -1.26
CA ILE A 160 7.16 -1.06 -2.63
C ILE A 160 5.83 -0.31 -2.69
N GLU A 161 4.89 -0.56 -1.77
CA GLU A 161 3.64 0.21 -1.69
C GLU A 161 3.93 1.68 -1.39
N LYS A 162 4.82 1.96 -0.44
CA LYS A 162 5.28 3.32 -0.12
C LYS A 162 5.94 3.97 -1.34
N ALA A 163 6.81 3.24 -2.02
CA ALA A 163 7.52 3.78 -3.16
C ALA A 163 6.59 4.10 -4.34
N ARG A 164 5.60 3.24 -4.62
CA ARG A 164 4.57 3.50 -5.65
C ARG A 164 3.69 4.67 -5.31
N PHE A 165 3.27 4.78 -4.04
CA PHE A 165 2.51 5.93 -3.58
C PHE A 165 3.27 7.23 -3.84
N ALA A 166 4.56 7.28 -3.46
CA ALA A 166 5.41 8.43 -3.74
C ALA A 166 5.51 8.72 -5.25
N ALA A 167 5.73 7.69 -6.08
CA ALA A 167 5.85 7.84 -7.52
C ALA A 167 4.55 8.35 -8.18
N ASN A 168 3.38 7.85 -7.77
CA ASN A 168 2.08 8.27 -8.30
C ASN A 168 1.74 9.74 -7.99
N LEU A 169 2.34 10.31 -6.94
CA LEU A 169 2.13 11.71 -6.58
C LEU A 169 3.08 12.67 -7.30
N LYS A 170 4.19 12.16 -7.87
CA LYS A 170 5.31 13.00 -8.36
C LYS A 170 4.91 13.94 -9.50
N ASP A 171 3.94 13.52 -10.32
CA ASP A 171 3.52 14.28 -11.51
C ASP A 171 2.51 15.39 -11.17
N ARG A 172 1.90 15.34 -9.97
CA ARG A 172 0.82 16.25 -9.57
C ARG A 172 1.14 17.13 -8.37
N PHE A 173 2.10 16.73 -7.54
CA PHE A 173 2.39 17.39 -6.27
C PHE A 173 3.87 17.69 -6.12
N THR A 174 4.17 18.75 -5.37
CA THR A 174 5.54 19.09 -5.03
C THR A 174 6.13 18.04 -4.08
N ARG A 175 7.45 17.98 -4.06
CA ARG A 175 8.18 17.02 -3.24
C ARG A 175 7.94 17.23 -1.75
N GLU A 176 7.69 18.47 -1.34
CA GLU A 176 7.35 18.87 0.02
C GLU A 176 6.02 18.24 0.47
N ILE A 177 5.00 18.24 -0.40
CA ILE A 177 3.69 17.63 -0.11
C ILE A 177 3.81 16.11 0.01
N ILE A 178 4.60 15.48 -0.87
CA ILE A 178 4.82 14.03 -0.83
C ILE A 178 5.52 13.62 0.47
N VAL A 179 6.58 14.33 0.86
CA VAL A 179 7.27 14.14 2.14
C VAL A 179 6.31 14.32 3.33
N ALA A 180 5.48 15.37 3.30
CA ALA A 180 4.51 15.64 4.37
C ALA A 180 3.44 14.54 4.50
N SER A 181 3.00 13.95 3.38
CA SER A 181 2.05 12.84 3.38
C SER A 181 2.66 11.54 3.94
N MET A 182 3.98 11.36 3.77
CA MET A 182 4.65 10.10 4.04
C MET A 182 5.46 10.08 5.35
N SER A 183 5.67 11.21 6.03
CA SER A 183 6.49 11.28 7.25
C SER A 183 7.87 10.61 7.12
N ILE A 184 8.43 10.60 5.90
CA ILE A 184 9.71 9.97 5.53
C ILE A 184 10.65 11.06 5.04
N ASP A 185 11.96 10.89 5.25
CA ASP A 185 12.93 11.90 4.84
C ASP A 185 13.03 12.08 3.31
N ARG A 186 13.46 13.28 2.90
CA ARG A 186 13.54 13.67 1.49
C ARG A 186 14.44 12.75 0.66
N ALA A 187 15.51 12.20 1.24
CA ALA A 187 16.45 11.35 0.52
C ALA A 187 15.91 9.93 0.34
N ASP A 188 15.16 9.41 1.31
CA ASP A 188 14.44 8.13 1.19
C ASP A 188 13.34 8.21 0.11
N ILE A 189 12.54 9.28 0.07
CA ILE A 189 11.55 9.48 -1.00
C ILE A 189 12.25 9.49 -2.38
N SER A 190 13.48 10.01 -2.50
CA SER A 190 14.17 10.13 -3.80
C SER A 190 14.55 8.74 -4.30
N ARG A 191 15.09 7.93 -3.39
CA ARG A 191 15.47 6.55 -3.66
C ARG A 191 14.25 5.68 -3.98
N MET A 192 13.14 5.89 -3.27
CA MET A 192 11.88 5.20 -3.54
C MET A 192 11.35 5.49 -4.96
N MET A 193 11.29 6.77 -5.34
CA MET A 193 10.82 7.15 -6.68
C MET A 193 11.74 6.61 -7.78
N ALA A 194 13.06 6.78 -7.63
CA ALA A 194 14.03 6.29 -8.60
C ALA A 194 13.95 4.76 -8.81
N LEU A 195 13.69 4.02 -7.74
CA LEU A 195 13.50 2.57 -7.82
C LEU A 195 12.24 2.17 -8.58
N VAL A 196 11.11 2.84 -8.32
CA VAL A 196 9.85 2.54 -9.03
C VAL A 196 9.98 2.91 -10.50
N ASP A 197 10.64 4.03 -10.81
CA ASP A 197 10.87 4.46 -12.19
C ASP A 197 11.80 3.49 -12.96
N ALA A 198 12.66 2.75 -12.27
CA ALA A 198 13.53 1.73 -12.85
C ALA A 198 12.83 0.37 -13.07
N LEU A 199 11.58 0.20 -12.64
CA LEU A 199 10.85 -1.06 -12.72
C LEU A 199 9.58 -0.90 -13.59
N PRO A 200 9.27 -1.86 -14.48
CA PRO A 200 8.00 -1.85 -15.20
C PRO A 200 6.81 -1.92 -14.22
N PRO A 201 5.83 -1.00 -14.30
CA PRO A 201 4.69 -0.96 -13.38
C PRO A 201 3.94 -2.30 -13.32
N GLU A 202 3.75 -2.94 -14.46
CA GLU A 202 3.00 -4.19 -14.60
C GLU A 202 3.73 -5.37 -13.94
N LEU A 203 5.07 -5.33 -13.93
CA LEU A 203 5.87 -6.33 -13.20
C LEU A 203 5.70 -6.14 -11.69
N VAL A 204 5.73 -4.90 -11.21
CA VAL A 204 5.53 -4.59 -9.79
C VAL A 204 4.11 -5.01 -9.35
N ASP A 205 3.10 -4.77 -10.17
CA ASP A 205 1.72 -5.22 -9.94
C ASP A 205 1.61 -6.76 -9.89
N ALA A 206 2.26 -7.46 -10.82
CA ALA A 206 2.26 -8.92 -10.85
C ALA A 206 2.93 -9.54 -9.61
N ILE A 207 4.02 -8.92 -9.12
CA ILE A 207 4.70 -9.32 -7.89
C ILE A 207 3.82 -9.04 -6.66
N GLY A 208 3.22 -7.85 -6.59
CA GLY A 208 2.44 -7.39 -5.45
C GLY A 208 3.28 -6.83 -4.28
N PRO A 209 2.69 -6.72 -3.07
CA PRO A 209 3.31 -6.02 -1.93
C PRO A 209 4.64 -6.60 -1.43
N ALA A 210 4.84 -7.92 -1.56
CA ALA A 210 6.00 -8.66 -1.06
C ALA A 210 6.42 -8.25 0.38
N PRO A 211 5.60 -8.57 1.41
CA PRO A 211 5.92 -8.27 2.80
C PRO A 211 7.31 -8.78 3.21
N GLY A 212 8.04 -7.99 4.00
CA GLY A 212 9.41 -8.33 4.41
C GLY A 212 10.50 -8.06 3.36
N ILE A 213 10.14 -7.78 2.10
CA ILE A 213 11.11 -7.41 1.07
C ILE A 213 11.40 -5.90 1.12
N GLY A 214 12.56 -5.56 1.69
CA GLY A 214 13.04 -4.18 1.79
C GLY A 214 13.77 -3.66 0.53
N ARG A 215 14.16 -2.38 0.58
CA ARG A 215 14.84 -1.63 -0.49
C ARG A 215 15.93 -2.39 -1.24
N GLY A 216 16.88 -3.01 -0.53
CA GLY A 216 18.05 -3.62 -1.16
C GLY A 216 17.71 -4.77 -2.10
N ASN A 217 16.65 -5.53 -1.79
CA ASN A 217 16.17 -6.60 -2.66
C ASN A 217 15.51 -6.04 -3.91
N TRP A 218 14.66 -5.02 -3.78
CA TRP A 218 14.05 -4.35 -4.93
C TRP A 218 15.08 -3.67 -5.83
N GLN A 219 16.12 -3.07 -5.24
CA GLN A 219 17.24 -2.52 -6.02
C GLN A 219 17.95 -3.63 -6.81
N GLN A 220 18.21 -4.77 -6.18
CA GLN A 220 18.76 -5.94 -6.87
C GLN A 220 17.83 -6.42 -8.01
N LEU A 221 16.50 -6.36 -7.83
CA LEU A 221 15.56 -6.68 -8.91
C LEU A 221 15.76 -5.76 -10.11
N ALA A 222 15.83 -4.44 -9.87
CA ALA A 222 16.01 -3.46 -10.94
C ALA A 222 17.33 -3.67 -11.69
N GLU A 223 18.44 -3.83 -10.96
CA GLU A 223 19.77 -4.09 -11.54
C GLU A 223 19.85 -5.38 -12.35
N LEU A 224 19.19 -6.44 -11.88
CA LEU A 224 19.15 -7.72 -12.60
C LEU A 224 18.26 -7.64 -13.84
N LEU A 225 17.14 -6.92 -13.75
CA LEU A 225 16.20 -6.76 -14.85
C LEU A 225 16.81 -5.93 -15.99
N GLU A 226 17.54 -4.86 -15.66
CA GLU A 226 18.25 -4.02 -16.63
C GLU A 226 19.24 -4.83 -17.48
N LYS A 227 19.90 -5.83 -16.88
CA LYS A 227 20.88 -6.70 -17.55
C LYS A 227 20.26 -7.92 -18.20
N PHE A 228 18.95 -8.14 -18.04
CA PHE A 228 18.29 -9.33 -18.52
C PHE A 228 17.85 -9.13 -19.98
N PRO A 229 18.29 -9.99 -20.94
CA PRO A 229 18.03 -9.78 -22.36
C PRO A 229 16.54 -9.80 -22.75
N GLU A 230 15.69 -10.47 -21.97
CA GLU A 230 14.29 -10.71 -22.31
C GLU A 230 13.34 -10.33 -21.16
N PRO A 231 13.13 -9.02 -20.89
CA PRO A 231 12.30 -8.55 -19.78
C PRO A 231 10.84 -9.02 -19.87
N ALA A 232 10.33 -9.24 -21.09
CA ALA A 232 8.98 -9.77 -21.32
C ALA A 232 8.77 -11.15 -20.68
N LYS A 233 9.79 -12.03 -20.70
CA LYS A 233 9.71 -13.36 -20.07
C LYS A 233 9.58 -13.27 -18.55
N VAL A 234 10.20 -12.26 -17.95
CA VAL A 234 10.12 -12.00 -16.50
C VAL A 234 8.71 -11.60 -16.11
N HIS A 235 8.07 -10.78 -16.95
CA HIS A 235 6.68 -10.39 -16.77
C HIS A 235 5.73 -11.60 -16.86
N ASP A 236 5.89 -12.44 -17.88
CA ASP A 236 5.04 -13.63 -18.06
C ASP A 236 5.21 -14.62 -16.91
N LEU A 237 6.44 -14.80 -16.43
CA LEU A 237 6.72 -15.58 -15.24
C LEU A 237 5.98 -15.00 -14.02
N ALA A 238 6.07 -13.69 -13.80
CA ALA A 238 5.38 -13.04 -12.67
C ALA A 238 3.87 -13.28 -12.70
N ARG A 239 3.23 -13.19 -13.87
CA ARG A 239 1.80 -13.51 -14.04
C ARG A 239 1.48 -14.97 -13.74
N SER A 240 2.33 -15.91 -14.16
CA SER A 240 2.12 -17.34 -13.90
C SER A 240 2.21 -17.74 -12.42
N LEU A 241 2.84 -16.90 -11.58
CA LEU A 241 3.04 -17.16 -10.16
C LEU A 241 1.94 -16.53 -9.29
N ASN A 242 0.83 -16.07 -9.88
CA ASN A 242 -0.26 -15.37 -9.19
C ASN A 242 -0.95 -16.19 -8.07
N THR A 243 -0.78 -17.51 -8.05
CA THR A 243 -1.31 -18.39 -6.99
C THR A 243 -0.43 -18.39 -5.72
N LEU A 244 0.83 -17.96 -5.82
CA LEU A 244 1.75 -17.92 -4.69
C LEU A 244 1.60 -16.63 -3.87
N PRO A 245 2.02 -16.61 -2.60
CA PRO A 245 2.19 -15.38 -1.83
C PRO A 245 3.17 -14.41 -2.51
N SER A 246 2.94 -13.10 -2.42
CA SER A 246 3.73 -12.08 -3.12
C SER A 246 5.24 -12.11 -2.77
N GLU A 247 5.59 -12.44 -1.54
CA GLU A 247 7.00 -12.63 -1.13
C GLU A 247 7.66 -13.80 -1.88
N GLU A 248 6.94 -14.89 -2.09
CA GLU A 248 7.45 -16.06 -2.82
C GLU A 248 7.56 -15.77 -4.32
N ARG A 249 6.61 -15.01 -4.89
CA ARG A 249 6.70 -14.52 -6.28
C ARG A 249 7.99 -13.74 -6.48
N PHE A 250 8.26 -12.78 -5.60
CA PHE A 250 9.49 -11.98 -5.63
C PHE A 250 10.75 -12.86 -5.61
N LYS A 251 10.82 -13.82 -4.67
CA LYS A 251 11.97 -14.73 -4.56
C LYS A 251 12.19 -15.56 -5.82
N LYS A 252 11.11 -16.07 -6.43
CA LYS A 252 11.18 -16.86 -7.67
C LYS A 252 11.66 -16.04 -8.85
N ILE A 253 11.20 -14.78 -8.98
CA ILE A 253 11.63 -13.87 -10.03
C ILE A 253 13.11 -13.53 -9.89
N ILE A 254 13.57 -13.19 -8.68
CA ILE A 254 15.00 -12.97 -8.42
C ILE A 254 15.83 -14.22 -8.74
N ALA A 255 15.33 -15.41 -8.41
CA ALA A 255 16.03 -16.65 -8.71
C ALA A 255 16.12 -16.93 -10.23
N TYR A 256 15.08 -16.57 -10.98
CA TYR A 256 15.05 -16.68 -12.45
C TYR A 256 16.01 -15.71 -13.13
N LEU A 257 16.12 -14.48 -12.60
CA LEU A 257 17.02 -13.44 -13.11
C LEU A 257 18.49 -13.69 -12.76
N LYS A 258 18.77 -14.46 -11.69
CA LYS A 258 20.14 -14.80 -11.32
C LYS A 258 20.73 -15.77 -12.35
N PRO A 259 22.01 -15.58 -12.75
CA PRO A 259 22.67 -16.49 -13.66
C PRO A 259 22.62 -17.91 -13.09
N ALA A 260 22.35 -18.89 -13.96
CA ALA A 260 22.19 -20.30 -13.59
C ALA A 260 23.34 -20.72 -12.67
N ARG A 261 23.01 -20.94 -11.39
CA ARG A 261 23.98 -21.34 -10.39
C ARG A 261 24.39 -22.76 -10.74
N LEU A 262 25.61 -22.96 -11.23
CA LEU A 262 26.14 -24.31 -11.34
C LEU A 262 26.04 -24.98 -9.96
N GLU A 263 25.27 -26.05 -9.87
CA GLU A 263 25.05 -26.74 -8.60
C GLU A 263 26.39 -27.14 -7.98
N ARG A 264 26.56 -26.81 -6.70
CA ARG A 264 27.79 -27.11 -5.97
C ARG A 264 27.73 -28.56 -5.50
N GLY A 265 28.78 -29.32 -5.78
CA GLY A 265 29.03 -30.62 -5.14
C GLY A 265 28.75 -31.86 -5.99
N VAL A 266 27.93 -31.79 -7.05
CA VAL A 266 27.76 -32.93 -7.95
C VAL A 266 28.61 -32.71 -9.20
N PRO A 267 29.53 -33.64 -9.56
CA PRO A 267 30.23 -33.58 -10.83
C PRO A 267 29.22 -33.62 -11.98
N VAL A 268 29.03 -32.49 -12.67
CA VAL A 268 28.16 -32.43 -13.85
C VAL A 268 28.96 -32.91 -15.04
N VAL A 269 28.49 -33.97 -15.71
CA VAL A 269 29.09 -34.44 -16.96
C VAL A 269 28.53 -33.58 -18.10
N LEU A 270 29.36 -32.68 -18.63
CA LEU A 270 29.05 -31.97 -19.86
C LEU A 270 29.08 -32.97 -21.02
N SER A 271 27.98 -33.05 -21.75
CA SER A 271 27.84 -33.89 -22.95
C SER A 271 27.42 -33.04 -24.14
N THR A 272 27.85 -33.42 -25.34
CA THR A 272 27.36 -32.82 -26.58
C THR A 272 25.88 -33.17 -26.79
N SER A 273 25.20 -32.41 -27.65
CA SER A 273 23.86 -32.75 -28.16
C SER A 273 23.79 -34.13 -28.83
N THR A 274 24.94 -34.70 -29.22
CA THR A 274 25.11 -36.02 -29.80
C THR A 274 25.46 -37.11 -28.77
N GLY A 275 25.46 -36.80 -27.46
CA GLY A 275 25.73 -37.75 -26.38
C GLY A 275 27.21 -38.03 -26.09
N GLY A 276 28.13 -37.32 -26.73
CA GLY A 276 29.57 -37.43 -26.48
C GLY A 276 29.98 -36.72 -25.19
N ARG A 277 30.74 -37.38 -24.33
CA ARG A 277 31.21 -36.82 -23.05
C ARG A 277 32.36 -35.82 -23.29
N LEU A 278 32.16 -34.56 -22.92
CA LEU A 278 33.13 -33.46 -23.09
C LEU A 278 34.02 -33.27 -21.88
N ALA A 279 33.43 -33.07 -20.71
CA ALA A 279 34.16 -32.76 -19.49
C ALA A 279 33.34 -33.09 -18.24
N GLN A 280 34.02 -33.37 -17.14
CA GLN A 280 33.41 -33.36 -15.82
C GLN A 280 33.65 -32.00 -15.17
N LEU A 281 32.59 -31.39 -14.68
CA LEU A 281 32.66 -30.11 -14.02
C LEU A 281 32.42 -30.29 -12.52
N LYS A 282 33.40 -29.90 -11.71
CA LYS A 282 33.28 -29.91 -10.25
C LYS A 282 33.34 -28.47 -9.74
N ASN A 283 32.20 -27.98 -9.29
CA ASN A 283 32.07 -26.62 -8.79
C ASN A 283 32.30 -26.58 -7.27
N GLY A 284 33.44 -26.01 -6.85
CA GLY A 284 33.80 -25.77 -5.46
C GLY A 284 33.40 -24.38 -4.96
N ARG A 285 33.66 -24.09 -3.67
CA ARG A 285 33.33 -22.78 -3.07
C ARG A 285 34.20 -21.63 -3.59
N THR A 286 35.44 -21.93 -4.02
CA THR A 286 36.46 -20.95 -4.43
C THR A 286 37.09 -21.27 -5.80
N LYS A 287 36.79 -22.43 -6.39
CA LYS A 287 37.41 -22.91 -7.64
C LYS A 287 36.38 -23.68 -8.47
N LEU A 288 36.46 -23.50 -9.78
CA LEU A 288 35.77 -24.33 -10.77
C LEU A 288 36.79 -25.28 -11.39
N GLU A 289 36.62 -26.58 -11.20
CA GLU A 289 37.49 -27.60 -11.80
C GLU A 289 36.79 -28.19 -13.04
N ILE A 290 37.41 -28.04 -14.20
CA ILE A 290 37.00 -28.67 -15.46
C ILE A 290 37.97 -29.83 -15.73
N THR A 291 37.49 -31.06 -15.58
CA THR A 291 38.26 -32.27 -15.83
C THR A 291 37.93 -32.82 -17.21
N ILE A 292 38.88 -32.72 -18.13
CA ILE A 292 38.79 -33.29 -19.49
C ILE A 292 39.62 -34.57 -19.52
N ASP A 293 39.01 -35.67 -19.96
CA ASP A 293 39.74 -36.94 -20.13
C ASP A 293 40.58 -36.87 -21.41
N LYS A 294 41.88 -36.64 -21.23
CA LYS A 294 42.87 -36.57 -22.32
C LYS A 294 43.00 -37.89 -23.10
N LYS A 295 42.61 -39.03 -22.53
CA LYS A 295 42.65 -40.33 -23.24
C LYS A 295 41.48 -40.47 -24.22
N ALA A 296 40.34 -39.88 -23.88
CA ALA A 296 39.15 -39.92 -24.73
C ALA A 296 39.19 -38.82 -25.81
N THR A 297 39.69 -37.62 -25.48
CA THR A 297 39.66 -36.45 -26.38
C THR A 297 40.91 -35.55 -26.25
N PRO A 298 42.08 -35.98 -26.78
CA PRO A 298 43.32 -35.20 -26.67
C PRO A 298 43.26 -33.87 -27.43
N ASP A 299 42.65 -33.85 -28.63
CA ASP A 299 42.57 -32.65 -29.48
C ASP A 299 41.69 -31.56 -28.85
N PHE A 300 40.59 -31.96 -28.19
CA PHE A 300 39.71 -31.04 -27.48
C PHE A 300 40.39 -30.41 -26.26
N ALA A 301 41.22 -31.18 -25.53
CA ALA A 301 41.96 -30.65 -24.40
C ALA A 301 42.96 -29.56 -24.84
N THR A 302 43.64 -29.74 -25.98
CA THR A 302 44.54 -28.74 -26.57
C THR A 302 43.77 -27.51 -27.05
N PHE A 303 42.65 -27.71 -27.76
CA PHE A 303 41.79 -26.62 -28.23
C PHE A 303 41.28 -25.74 -27.08
N VAL A 304 40.83 -26.36 -25.98
CA VAL A 304 40.37 -25.62 -24.79
C VAL A 304 41.51 -24.80 -24.20
N LEU A 305 42.73 -25.36 -24.09
CA LEU A 305 43.89 -24.63 -23.56
C LEU A 305 44.25 -23.41 -24.43
N GLU A 306 44.21 -23.54 -25.75
CA GLU A 306 44.51 -22.43 -26.67
C GLU A 306 43.43 -21.33 -26.63
N ARG A 307 42.16 -21.71 -26.48
CA ARG A 307 41.03 -20.78 -26.51
C ARG A 307 40.69 -20.16 -25.15
N LEU A 308 41.18 -20.73 -24.04
CA LEU A 308 40.80 -20.26 -22.70
C LEU A 308 41.25 -18.82 -22.43
N ALA A 309 42.45 -18.46 -22.90
CA ALA A 309 42.96 -17.09 -22.80
C ALA A 309 42.10 -16.11 -23.59
N ALA A 310 41.78 -16.45 -24.85
CA ALA A 310 40.94 -15.62 -25.70
C ALA A 310 39.51 -15.45 -25.14
N LEU A 311 38.90 -16.52 -24.60
CA LEU A 311 37.59 -16.45 -23.95
C LEU A 311 37.61 -15.56 -22.69
N TYR A 312 38.71 -15.56 -21.95
CA TYR A 312 38.88 -14.69 -20.80
C TYR A 312 38.98 -13.21 -21.22
N GLU A 313 39.75 -12.92 -22.26
CA GLU A 313 39.88 -11.57 -22.82
C GLU A 313 38.55 -11.07 -23.42
N GLU A 314 37.82 -11.92 -24.13
CA GLU A 314 36.48 -11.60 -24.66
C GLU A 314 35.48 -11.27 -23.54
N HIS A 315 35.52 -12.01 -22.43
CA HIS A 315 34.68 -11.75 -21.26
C HIS A 315 35.07 -10.45 -20.52
N GLN A 316 36.36 -10.11 -20.47
CA GLN A 316 36.80 -8.82 -19.92
C GLN A 316 36.34 -7.66 -20.80
N ALA A 317 36.52 -7.79 -22.11
CA ALA A 317 36.08 -6.77 -23.07
C ALA A 317 34.56 -6.55 -23.06
N SER A 318 33.76 -7.62 -22.83
CA SER A 318 32.31 -7.47 -22.66
C SER A 318 31.94 -6.72 -21.37
N LYS A 319 32.72 -6.91 -20.29
CA LYS A 319 32.50 -6.22 -19.01
C LYS A 319 32.93 -4.75 -19.03
N ASP A 320 33.96 -4.40 -19.79
CA ASP A 320 34.42 -3.02 -19.89
C ASP A 320 33.50 -2.18 -20.78
N LYS A 321 32.93 -2.78 -21.84
CA LYS A 321 31.85 -2.15 -22.63
C LYS A 321 30.56 -1.91 -21.84
N GLU A 322 30.26 -2.75 -20.85
CA GLU A 322 29.15 -2.53 -19.91
C GLU A 322 29.43 -1.43 -18.86
N LYS A 323 30.67 -0.95 -18.72
CA LYS A 323 31.04 0.12 -17.78
C LYS A 323 31.22 1.49 -18.42
N GLU A 324 31.49 1.55 -19.72
CA GLU A 324 31.65 2.79 -20.48
C GLU A 324 30.34 3.27 -21.14
N ALA A 325 29.30 2.43 -21.17
CA ALA A 325 27.94 2.77 -21.58
C ALA A 325 27.08 3.19 -20.37
#